data_AF-A0A6N7FZE5-F1
#
_entry.id   AF-A0A6N7FZE5-F1
#
_cell.length_a   1.000
_cell.length_b   1.000
_cell.length_c   1.000
_cell.angle_alpha   90.00
_cell.angle_beta   90.00
_cell.angle_gamma   90.00
#
_symmetry.space_group_name_H-M   'P 1'
#
loop_
_entity.id
_entity.type
_entity.pdbx_description
1 polymer ?
#
loop_
_entity_poly.entity_id
_entity_poly.type
_entity_poly.pdbx_seq_one_letter_code
_entity_poly.pdbx_strand_id
1 'polypeptide(L)'
;MIDFFSRKGDATRANGLRGGRECPITSSRRAPRRRPRSGVGHDGGFTLVTTAERGNSVPASSFARGVAPDAVASDDHAFAEWAATEAGRLLLQVRDSGLEGKELKNAGDHEANELLLSLLAEHRPDDAVLSEESRASHGDATRLSADRVWIIDPLDGTREFSEPPRDDWAVHVALWSKGELIAGAVALPARDVTFSTATVKAPEPAPTQSLRIAVSRTRAPELVHDVAKTLGAELVPMGSAGVKVMAVVDGTADAYIHAGGQYEWDSAAPVAVARAAGAHTSRIDGSPLEYNQEDVLLPDLVVCRSEVAEQVLSAIAAAPTKPAG
;
A
#
# COMPACT_ATOMS: atom_id res chain seq x y z
N MET A 1 -56.28 -16.57 -2.66
CA MET A 1 -56.66 -17.98 -2.86
C MET A 1 -56.57 -18.25 -4.36
N ILE A 2 -55.64 -19.14 -4.77
CA ILE A 2 -55.51 -19.77 -6.10
C ILE A 2 -55.02 -18.87 -7.27
N ASP A 3 -54.14 -19.48 -8.10
CA ASP A 3 -53.44 -18.94 -9.28
C ASP A 3 -54.28 -18.81 -10.57
N PHE A 4 -53.81 -17.99 -11.54
CA PHE A 4 -53.77 -18.14 -13.03
C PHE A 4 -53.36 -16.77 -13.68
N PHE A 5 -52.92 -16.61 -14.94
CA PHE A 5 -52.77 -17.53 -16.08
C PHE A 5 -51.54 -17.21 -16.98
N SER A 6 -50.69 -18.23 -17.21
CA SER A 6 -49.70 -18.46 -18.30
C SER A 6 -49.93 -17.82 -19.70
N ARG A 7 -48.81 -17.37 -20.35
CA ARG A 7 -48.39 -17.56 -21.78
C ARG A 7 -47.23 -16.59 -22.11
N LYS A 8 -46.02 -17.01 -22.52
CA LYS A 8 -45.56 -17.58 -23.81
C LYS A 8 -45.90 -16.76 -25.07
N GLY A 9 -44.85 -16.26 -25.74
CA GLY A 9 -44.80 -15.74 -27.11
C GLY A 9 -43.33 -15.69 -27.55
N ASP A 10 -43.01 -16.14 -28.77
CA ASP A 10 -41.66 -16.53 -29.20
C ASP A 10 -41.39 -16.09 -30.67
N ALA A 11 -40.11 -16.17 -31.08
CA ALA A 11 -39.60 -16.38 -32.44
C ALA A 11 -39.31 -15.18 -33.41
N THR A 12 -38.02 -15.11 -33.79
CA THR A 12 -37.48 -14.92 -35.19
C THR A 12 -37.61 -13.54 -35.88
N ARG A 13 -36.82 -13.11 -36.89
CA ARG A 13 -35.73 -13.63 -37.78
C ARG A 13 -35.00 -12.39 -38.39
N ALA A 14 -33.66 -12.24 -38.50
CA ALA A 14 -32.67 -12.80 -39.46
C ALA A 14 -32.18 -11.85 -40.61
N ASN A 15 -30.94 -12.08 -41.08
CA ASN A 15 -30.20 -11.52 -42.25
C ASN A 15 -29.75 -10.03 -42.22
N GLY A 16 -28.58 -9.64 -42.77
CA GLY A 16 -27.42 -10.43 -43.26
C GLY A 16 -26.39 -9.68 -44.14
N LEU A 17 -25.18 -10.28 -44.27
CA LEU A 17 -24.24 -10.25 -45.42
C LEU A 17 -23.34 -9.02 -45.81
N ARG A 18 -22.02 -9.33 -45.84
CA ARG A 18 -20.97 -9.05 -46.88
C ARG A 18 -20.11 -7.76 -46.90
N GLY A 19 -18.80 -8.00 -46.98
CA GLY A 19 -17.78 -7.16 -47.65
C GLY A 19 -17.04 -6.18 -46.74
N GLY A 20 -15.71 -6.10 -46.66
CA GLY A 20 -14.64 -6.77 -47.41
C GLY A 20 -13.69 -5.75 -48.08
N ARG A 21 -12.49 -5.55 -47.52
CA ARG A 21 -11.34 -4.91 -48.19
C ARG A 21 -10.06 -5.02 -47.36
N GLU A 22 -9.13 -5.88 -47.79
CA GLU A 22 -7.71 -5.78 -47.45
C GLU A 22 -7.02 -4.81 -48.42
N CYS A 23 -5.90 -4.19 -48.01
CA CYS A 23 -4.97 -3.51 -48.91
C CYS A 23 -3.52 -3.87 -48.51
N PRO A 24 -2.64 -4.22 -49.48
CA PRO A 24 -1.29 -4.69 -49.19
C PRO A 24 -0.23 -3.57 -49.23
N ILE A 25 0.91 -3.82 -48.60
CA ILE A 25 2.17 -3.08 -48.85
C ILE A 25 3.26 -4.10 -49.19
N THR A 26 4.04 -3.85 -50.23
CA THR A 26 5.04 -4.79 -50.78
C THR A 26 6.47 -4.23 -50.72
N SER A 27 7.44 -5.07 -51.08
CA SER A 27 8.89 -4.77 -51.26
C SER A 27 9.74 -4.69 -49.98
N SER A 28 11.05 -4.97 -49.97
CA SER A 28 11.87 -5.81 -50.89
C SER A 28 13.25 -6.09 -50.28
N ARG A 29 13.63 -7.38 -50.21
CA ARG A 29 15.00 -7.97 -50.27
C ARG A 29 16.22 -7.05 -49.97
N ARG A 30 17.01 -7.43 -48.95
CA ARG A 30 18.31 -8.15 -49.12
C ARG A 30 19.03 -8.40 -47.79
N ALA A 31 19.63 -9.58 -47.66
CA ALA A 31 20.68 -9.87 -46.67
C ALA A 31 22.06 -9.91 -47.34
N PRO A 32 23.15 -9.61 -46.63
CA PRO A 32 24.49 -10.06 -46.97
C PRO A 32 25.05 -11.10 -45.97
N ARG A 33 26.11 -11.80 -46.40
CA ARG A 33 26.65 -13.01 -45.75
C ARG A 33 27.77 -12.73 -44.73
N ARG A 34 27.95 -13.64 -43.78
CA ARG A 34 29.17 -13.76 -42.95
C ARG A 34 30.41 -14.12 -43.78
N ARG A 35 31.62 -13.68 -43.36
CA ARG A 35 32.79 -14.54 -43.00
C ARG A 35 33.95 -13.70 -42.38
N PRO A 36 34.94 -14.32 -41.69
CA PRO A 36 35.70 -13.66 -40.60
C PRO A 36 37.17 -13.29 -40.91
N ARG A 37 37.73 -12.41 -40.06
CA ARG A 37 39.16 -12.19 -39.76
C ARG A 37 39.25 -11.71 -38.31
N SER A 38 39.91 -12.37 -37.34
CA SER A 38 41.34 -12.74 -37.19
C SER A 38 42.22 -11.62 -36.60
N GLY A 39 42.33 -11.59 -35.27
CA GLY A 39 43.63 -11.54 -34.59
C GLY A 39 44.21 -10.21 -34.10
N VAL A 40 44.95 -10.36 -32.99
CA VAL A 40 45.93 -9.45 -32.36
C VAL A 40 45.36 -8.44 -31.37
N GLY A 41 45.87 -8.51 -30.13
CA GLY A 41 45.43 -7.71 -29.00
C GLY A 41 46.31 -6.49 -28.72
N HIS A 42 45.88 -5.72 -27.72
CA HIS A 42 46.71 -4.73 -27.06
C HIS A 42 46.36 -4.73 -25.57
N ASP A 43 47.37 -4.90 -24.72
CA ASP A 43 47.24 -4.71 -23.28
C ASP A 43 47.04 -3.22 -22.99
N GLY A 44 45.79 -2.84 -22.77
CA GLY A 44 45.41 -1.54 -22.22
C GLY A 44 44.95 -1.74 -20.78
N GLY A 45 45.88 -1.61 -19.83
CA GLY A 45 45.58 -1.70 -18.40
C GLY A 45 44.63 -0.60 -17.95
N PHE A 46 43.32 -0.87 -18.01
CA PHE A 46 42.31 0.03 -17.48
C PHE A 46 42.24 -0.17 -15.96
N THR A 47 42.97 0.66 -15.22
CA THR A 47 42.84 0.72 -13.76
C THR A 47 41.40 1.05 -13.43
N LEU A 48 40.66 0.06 -12.94
CA LEU A 48 39.32 0.27 -12.40
C LEU A 48 39.48 1.09 -11.12
N VAL A 49 39.37 2.42 -11.23
CA VAL A 49 39.27 3.29 -10.06
C VAL A 49 37.93 3.00 -9.41
N THR A 50 37.94 2.09 -8.45
CA THR A 50 36.78 1.79 -7.61
C THR A 50 36.53 2.99 -6.70
N THR A 51 35.75 3.96 -7.18
CA THR A 51 35.08 4.96 -6.33
C THR A 51 34.02 4.26 -5.50
N ALA A 52 34.49 3.53 -4.48
CA ALA A 52 33.66 2.85 -3.49
C ALA A 52 33.70 3.64 -2.18
N GLU A 53 33.31 4.91 -2.23
CA GLU A 53 32.74 5.57 -1.05
C GLU A 53 31.28 5.14 -0.97
N ARG A 54 31.07 3.93 -0.43
CA ARG A 54 29.74 3.53 0.04
C ARG A 54 29.42 4.40 1.25
N GLY A 55 28.25 5.04 1.23
CA GLY A 55 27.75 5.84 2.34
C GLY A 55 27.69 5.02 3.63
N ASN A 56 27.65 5.73 4.75
CA ASN A 56 27.79 5.20 6.10
C ASN A 56 26.56 4.40 6.60
N SER A 57 25.77 3.80 5.70
CA SER A 57 24.56 3.05 6.08
C SER A 57 24.92 1.76 6.82
N VAL A 58 24.04 1.39 7.75
CA VAL A 58 24.00 0.06 8.34
C VAL A 58 23.32 -0.85 7.32
N PRO A 59 24.03 -1.76 6.62
CA PRO A 59 23.37 -2.69 5.72
C PRO A 59 22.50 -3.66 6.54
N ALA A 60 21.35 -4.07 5.99
CA ALA A 60 20.45 -5.05 6.61
C ALA A 60 21.15 -6.37 6.99
N SER A 61 22.25 -6.72 6.30
CA SER A 61 23.11 -7.87 6.63
C SER A 61 23.92 -7.72 7.93
N SER A 62 24.00 -6.52 8.50
CA SER A 62 24.62 -6.23 9.80
C SER A 62 23.61 -6.00 10.93
N PHE A 63 22.32 -5.94 10.60
CA PHE A 63 21.24 -5.82 11.56
C PHE A 63 21.01 -7.16 12.28
N ALA A 64 21.22 -7.17 13.58
CA ALA A 64 21.06 -8.38 14.40
C ALA A 64 19.57 -8.68 14.59
N ARG A 65 18.99 -9.49 13.69
CA ARG A 65 17.56 -9.83 13.70
C ARG A 65 17.12 -10.44 15.04
N GLY A 66 15.95 -10.02 15.52
CA GLY A 66 15.26 -10.65 16.65
C GLY A 66 14.89 -12.10 16.33
N VAL A 67 14.83 -12.95 17.36
CA VAL A 67 14.39 -14.34 17.18
C VAL A 67 12.90 -14.34 16.84
N ALA A 68 12.54 -14.95 15.70
CA ALA A 68 11.15 -15.14 15.31
C ALA A 68 10.41 -15.99 16.37
N PRO A 69 9.28 -15.53 16.93
CA PRO A 69 8.43 -16.35 17.79
C PRO A 69 7.93 -17.61 17.06
N ASP A 70 7.79 -18.74 17.77
CA ASP A 70 7.36 -20.03 17.18
C ASP A 70 6.08 -19.93 16.32
N ALA A 71 5.15 -19.04 16.71
CA ALA A 71 3.90 -18.82 15.99
C ALA A 71 4.09 -18.29 14.55
N VAL A 72 5.17 -17.53 14.28
CA VAL A 72 5.46 -16.92 12.97
C VAL A 72 5.55 -17.96 11.84
N ALA A 73 5.95 -19.19 12.17
CA ALA A 73 6.05 -20.29 11.21
C ALA A 73 4.70 -20.75 10.63
N SER A 74 3.58 -20.51 11.33
CA SER A 74 2.25 -21.02 10.95
C SER A 74 1.10 -20.01 11.03
N ASP A 75 1.31 -18.86 11.66
CA ASP A 75 0.31 -17.80 11.85
C ASP A 75 0.72 -16.56 11.05
N ASP A 76 -0.13 -16.16 10.11
CA ASP A 76 0.07 -14.98 9.25
C ASP A 76 -0.09 -13.65 10.02
N HIS A 77 -0.93 -13.60 11.06
CA HIS A 77 -1.06 -12.41 11.89
C HIS A 77 0.19 -12.21 12.75
N ALA A 78 0.70 -13.31 13.34
CA ALA A 78 1.94 -13.28 14.11
C ALA A 78 3.16 -12.92 13.24
N PHE A 79 3.23 -13.44 12.00
CA PHE A 79 4.26 -13.04 11.05
C PHE A 79 4.15 -11.54 10.70
N ALA A 80 2.95 -11.03 10.39
CA ALA A 80 2.77 -9.63 10.05
C ALA A 80 3.23 -8.69 11.18
N GLU A 81 2.81 -8.97 12.42
CA GLU A 81 3.20 -8.19 13.61
C GLU A 81 4.71 -8.21 13.83
N TRP A 82 5.33 -9.39 13.77
CA TRP A 82 6.77 -9.54 13.97
C TRP A 82 7.58 -8.85 12.86
N ALA A 83 7.22 -9.06 11.59
CA ALA A 83 7.93 -8.48 10.44
C ALA A 83 7.84 -6.94 10.42
N ALA A 84 6.67 -6.37 10.70
CA ALA A 84 6.50 -4.92 10.79
C ALA A 84 7.30 -4.32 11.95
N THR A 85 7.28 -4.97 13.13
CA THR A 85 8.05 -4.55 14.31
C THR A 85 9.55 -4.58 14.02
N GLU A 86 10.03 -5.63 13.36
CA GLU A 86 11.45 -5.83 13.12
C GLU A 86 12.01 -4.91 12.02
N ALA A 87 11.23 -4.63 10.96
CA ALA A 87 11.52 -3.56 10.02
C ALA A 87 11.51 -2.18 10.71
N GLY A 88 10.56 -1.92 11.61
CA GLY A 88 10.55 -0.70 12.43
C GLY A 88 11.82 -0.52 13.27
N ARG A 89 12.31 -1.61 13.86
CA ARG A 89 13.54 -1.61 14.67
C ARG A 89 14.81 -1.42 13.82
N LEU A 90 14.85 -1.97 12.60
CA LEU A 90 15.89 -1.66 11.62
C LEU A 90 15.87 -0.17 11.25
N LEU A 91 14.69 0.38 10.97
CA LEU A 91 14.54 1.79 10.59
C LEU A 91 15.02 2.75 11.68
N LEU A 92 14.76 2.46 12.96
CA LEU A 92 15.35 3.22 14.07
C LEU A 92 16.89 3.18 14.03
N GLN A 93 17.50 2.01 13.83
CA GLN A 93 18.96 1.88 13.70
C GLN A 93 19.52 2.61 12.46
N VAL A 94 18.77 2.63 11.35
CA VAL A 94 19.13 3.43 10.16
C VAL A 94 19.02 4.93 10.45
N ARG A 95 18.02 5.37 11.21
CA ARG A 95 17.86 6.76 11.67
C ARG A 95 19.02 7.23 12.55
N ASP A 96 19.53 6.34 13.39
CA ASP A 96 20.67 6.61 14.29
C ASP A 96 22.05 6.45 13.61
N SER A 97 22.11 6.13 12.31
CA SER A 97 23.38 5.95 11.58
C SER A 97 24.17 7.24 11.32
N GLY A 98 23.57 8.40 11.53
CA GLY A 98 24.14 9.72 11.21
C GLY A 98 23.97 10.14 9.74
N LEU A 99 23.20 9.41 8.94
CA LEU A 99 22.72 9.87 7.63
C LEU A 99 21.63 10.95 7.81
N GLU A 100 21.52 11.87 6.85
CA GLU A 100 20.53 12.95 6.89
C GLU A 100 19.73 13.07 5.57
N GLY A 101 18.55 13.68 5.66
CA GLY A 101 17.74 14.10 4.50
C GLY A 101 17.50 12.99 3.47
N LYS A 102 17.92 13.23 2.23
CA LYS A 102 17.70 12.29 1.11
C LYS A 102 18.47 10.98 1.28
N GLU A 103 19.67 11.01 1.85
CA GLU A 103 20.47 9.79 2.05
C GLU A 103 19.84 8.90 3.11
N LEU A 104 19.35 9.52 4.21
CA LEU A 104 18.57 8.84 5.23
C LEU A 104 17.27 8.26 4.65
N LYS A 105 16.49 9.03 3.88
CA LYS A 105 15.30 8.52 3.17
C LYS A 105 15.63 7.26 2.38
N ASN A 106 16.58 7.38 1.44
CA ASN A 106 16.93 6.30 0.52
C ASN A 106 17.44 5.04 1.26
N ALA A 107 18.18 5.21 2.35
CA ALA A 107 18.64 4.08 3.17
C ALA A 107 17.47 3.43 3.94
N GLY A 108 16.54 4.23 4.49
CA GLY A 108 15.35 3.72 5.16
C GLY A 108 14.50 2.84 4.23
N ASP A 109 14.11 3.39 3.07
CA ASP A 109 13.30 2.69 2.07
C ASP A 109 13.97 1.36 1.64
N HIS A 110 15.26 1.43 1.28
CA HIS A 110 16.00 0.28 0.74
C HIS A 110 16.22 -0.83 1.77
N GLU A 111 16.79 -0.50 2.94
CA GLU A 111 17.18 -1.52 3.93
C GLU A 111 15.94 -2.19 4.55
N ALA A 112 14.84 -1.44 4.74
CA ALA A 112 13.56 -2.01 5.18
C ALA A 112 12.93 -2.93 4.12
N ASN A 113 12.99 -2.56 2.84
CA ASN A 113 12.51 -3.41 1.74
C ASN A 113 13.31 -4.73 1.68
N GLU A 114 14.65 -4.66 1.69
CA GLU A 114 15.50 -5.86 1.64
C GLU A 114 15.24 -6.78 2.85
N LEU A 115 15.07 -6.21 4.04
CA LEU A 115 14.70 -7.00 5.23
C LEU A 115 13.34 -7.69 5.02
N LEU A 116 12.28 -6.95 4.71
CA LEU A 116 10.93 -7.52 4.55
C LEU A 116 10.88 -8.59 3.44
N LEU A 117 11.52 -8.35 2.29
CA LEU A 117 11.62 -9.35 1.22
C LEU A 117 12.38 -10.60 1.68
N SER A 118 13.46 -10.45 2.46
CA SER A 118 14.19 -11.60 3.01
C SER A 118 13.35 -12.41 4.00
N LEU A 119 12.56 -11.75 4.85
CA LEU A 119 11.65 -12.39 5.80
C LEU A 119 10.52 -13.13 5.10
N LEU A 120 9.94 -12.53 4.05
CA LEU A 120 8.91 -13.16 3.23
C LEU A 120 9.46 -14.38 2.48
N ALA A 121 10.64 -14.28 1.88
CA ALA A 121 11.29 -15.41 1.22
C ALA A 121 11.69 -16.54 2.19
N GLU A 122 12.02 -16.22 3.45
CA GLU A 122 12.38 -17.19 4.49
C GLU A 122 11.15 -17.90 5.09
N HIS A 123 10.05 -17.17 5.36
CA HIS A 123 8.90 -17.68 6.12
C HIS A 123 7.64 -17.94 5.28
N ARG A 124 7.54 -17.38 4.07
CA ARG A 124 6.38 -17.47 3.16
C ARG A 124 6.83 -17.63 1.69
N PRO A 125 7.71 -18.60 1.37
CA PRO A 125 8.35 -18.71 0.05
C PRO A 125 7.40 -18.97 -1.13
N ASP A 126 6.17 -19.45 -0.86
CA ASP A 126 5.15 -19.73 -1.87
C ASP A 126 4.14 -18.57 -2.09
N ASP A 127 4.19 -17.53 -1.25
CA ASP A 127 3.30 -16.36 -1.38
C ASP A 127 3.92 -15.29 -2.30
N ALA A 128 3.11 -14.61 -3.11
CA ALA A 128 3.58 -13.48 -3.91
C ALA A 128 3.72 -12.21 -3.05
N VAL A 129 4.47 -11.22 -3.55
CA VAL A 129 4.70 -9.95 -2.83
C VAL A 129 4.47 -8.75 -3.76
N LEU A 130 3.81 -7.72 -3.22
CA LEU A 130 3.68 -6.37 -3.75
C LEU A 130 4.35 -5.40 -2.78
N SER A 131 5.41 -4.70 -3.22
CA SER A 131 6.13 -3.71 -2.40
C SER A 131 6.23 -2.39 -3.16
N GLU A 132 6.09 -1.25 -2.46
CA GLU A 132 6.34 0.09 -3.03
C GLU A 132 7.67 0.13 -3.80
N GLU A 133 8.75 -0.25 -3.11
CA GLU A 133 10.12 -0.15 -3.60
C GLU A 133 10.44 -1.18 -4.70
N SER A 134 9.66 -2.25 -4.81
CA SER A 134 9.86 -3.30 -5.80
C SER A 134 9.00 -3.11 -7.04
N ARG A 135 9.34 -2.11 -7.87
CA ARG A 135 8.65 -1.78 -9.14
C ARG A 135 8.33 -2.96 -10.07
N ALA A 136 9.11 -4.05 -10.00
CA ALA A 136 8.85 -5.27 -10.77
C ALA A 136 7.53 -5.97 -10.37
N SER A 137 7.13 -5.87 -9.09
CA SER A 137 5.92 -6.48 -8.53
C SER A 137 4.61 -5.80 -8.93
N HIS A 138 4.67 -4.51 -9.31
CA HIS A 138 3.49 -3.68 -9.55
C HIS A 138 2.63 -4.22 -10.70
N GLY A 139 3.27 -4.70 -11.78
CA GLY A 139 2.62 -5.32 -12.93
C GLY A 139 2.92 -6.82 -13.09
N ASP A 140 3.31 -7.53 -12.02
CA ASP A 140 3.67 -8.94 -12.13
C ASP A 140 2.44 -9.83 -12.26
N ALA A 141 2.35 -10.56 -13.38
CA ALA A 141 1.30 -11.52 -13.63
C ALA A 141 1.31 -12.72 -12.64
N THR A 142 2.44 -13.00 -11.99
CA THR A 142 2.49 -14.03 -10.92
C THR A 142 1.57 -13.63 -9.76
N ARG A 143 1.73 -12.41 -9.25
CA ARG A 143 0.88 -11.79 -8.21
C ARG A 143 -0.61 -11.79 -8.59
N LEU A 144 -0.94 -11.41 -9.82
CA LEU A 144 -2.33 -11.35 -10.29
C LEU A 144 -2.99 -12.73 -10.47
N SER A 145 -2.20 -13.81 -10.43
CA SER A 145 -2.68 -15.21 -10.48
C SER A 145 -2.48 -15.98 -9.17
N ALA A 146 -1.91 -15.34 -8.15
CA ALA A 146 -1.66 -15.93 -6.84
C ALA A 146 -2.91 -15.90 -5.97
N ASP A 147 -3.11 -16.96 -5.18
CA ASP A 147 -4.16 -17.04 -4.17
C ASP A 147 -3.88 -16.14 -2.95
N ARG A 148 -2.60 -15.81 -2.70
CA ARG A 148 -2.07 -15.11 -1.53
C ARG A 148 -0.98 -14.12 -1.94
N VAL A 149 -1.08 -12.89 -1.43
CA VAL A 149 -0.19 -11.76 -1.78
C VAL A 149 0.11 -10.93 -0.55
N TRP A 150 1.38 -10.80 -0.19
CA TRP A 150 1.82 -9.84 0.82
C TRP A 150 1.92 -8.45 0.20
N ILE A 151 1.18 -7.49 0.73
CA ILE A 151 1.21 -6.09 0.29
C ILE A 151 1.93 -5.30 1.39
N ILE A 152 3.10 -4.75 1.06
CA ILE A 152 3.99 -4.10 2.02
C ILE A 152 4.34 -2.67 1.62
N ASP A 153 4.37 -1.80 2.63
CA ASP A 153 5.01 -0.49 2.57
C ASP A 153 6.19 -0.55 3.55
N PRO A 154 7.44 -0.62 3.06
CA PRO A 154 8.61 -0.65 3.92
C PRO A 154 8.79 0.62 4.77
N LEU A 155 8.28 1.78 4.33
CA LEU A 155 8.49 3.07 5.02
C LEU A 155 7.46 4.15 4.61
N ASP A 156 6.22 4.00 5.08
CA ASP A 156 5.18 5.02 4.90
C ASP A 156 5.54 6.31 5.66
N GLY A 157 5.49 7.43 4.96
CA GLY A 157 5.91 8.72 5.49
C GLY A 157 7.43 8.89 5.50
N THR A 158 8.15 8.46 4.46
CA THR A 158 9.61 8.61 4.40
C THR A 158 10.12 10.04 4.67
N ARG A 159 9.33 11.06 4.30
CA ARG A 159 9.66 12.45 4.61
C ARG A 159 9.73 12.66 6.13
N GLU A 160 8.70 12.24 6.84
CA GLU A 160 8.59 12.29 8.30
C GLU A 160 9.73 11.51 8.99
N PHE A 161 10.08 10.34 8.45
CA PHE A 161 11.25 9.58 8.88
C PHE A 161 12.55 10.40 8.76
N SER A 162 12.78 11.04 7.60
CA SER A 162 13.97 11.87 7.34
C SER A 162 14.03 13.20 8.10
N GLU A 163 12.97 13.57 8.84
CA GLU A 163 12.88 14.81 9.63
C GLU A 163 12.79 14.51 11.16
N PRO A 164 13.85 14.07 11.87
CA PRO A 164 13.84 13.98 13.34
C PRO A 164 13.46 15.30 14.02
N PRO A 165 12.79 15.29 15.19
CA PRO A 165 12.45 14.13 16.04
C PRO A 165 11.08 13.51 15.73
N ARG A 166 10.59 13.64 14.49
CA ARG A 166 9.17 13.42 14.20
C ARG A 166 8.80 11.92 14.21
N ASP A 167 7.58 11.63 14.63
CA ASP A 167 7.10 10.29 15.01
C ASP A 167 5.95 9.75 14.15
N ASP A 168 5.55 10.50 13.12
CA ASP A 168 4.40 10.23 12.27
C ASP A 168 4.78 9.57 10.93
N TRP A 169 5.50 8.46 11.03
CA TRP A 169 5.89 7.52 9.96
C TRP A 169 5.65 6.07 10.43
N ALA A 170 5.53 5.13 9.48
CA ALA A 170 5.09 3.76 9.77
C ALA A 170 5.77 2.70 8.89
N VAL A 171 5.52 1.42 9.21
CA VAL A 171 5.77 0.26 8.33
C VAL A 171 4.46 -0.49 8.17
N HIS A 172 4.10 -0.88 6.93
CA HIS A 172 2.91 -1.67 6.64
C HIS A 172 3.28 -3.08 6.18
N VAL A 173 2.70 -4.10 6.83
CA VAL A 173 2.77 -5.48 6.36
C VAL A 173 1.35 -6.05 6.35
N ALA A 174 0.81 -6.33 5.16
CA ALA A 174 -0.52 -6.93 4.99
C ALA A 174 -0.44 -8.23 4.19
N LEU A 175 -1.40 -9.12 4.42
CA LEU A 175 -1.66 -10.28 3.60
C LEU A 175 -3.06 -10.20 3.00
N TRP A 176 -3.10 -10.12 1.68
CA TRP A 176 -4.29 -10.33 0.88
C TRP A 176 -4.42 -11.82 0.51
N SER A 177 -5.65 -12.33 0.53
CA SER A 177 -5.99 -13.69 0.10
C SER A 177 -7.39 -13.71 -0.49
N LYS A 178 -7.51 -14.11 -1.76
CA LYS A 178 -8.79 -14.37 -2.47
C LYS A 178 -9.83 -13.25 -2.39
N GLY A 179 -9.38 -12.00 -2.46
CA GLY A 179 -10.20 -10.80 -2.42
C GLY A 179 -10.19 -10.06 -1.09
N GLU A 180 -9.77 -10.71 0.00
CA GLU A 180 -9.84 -10.15 1.35
C GLU A 180 -8.46 -9.89 1.96
N LEU A 181 -8.36 -8.85 2.79
CA LEU A 181 -7.21 -8.63 3.67
C LEU A 181 -7.38 -9.50 4.92
N ILE A 182 -6.64 -10.60 5.00
CA ILE A 182 -6.83 -11.62 6.05
C ILE A 182 -5.92 -11.43 7.25
N ALA A 183 -4.75 -10.82 7.07
CA ALA A 183 -3.84 -10.45 8.16
C ALA A 183 -3.15 -9.12 7.85
N GLY A 184 -2.66 -8.46 8.89
CA GLY A 184 -1.85 -7.27 8.75
C GLY A 184 -1.41 -6.65 10.06
N ALA A 185 -0.38 -5.80 9.97
CA ALA A 185 0.17 -5.01 11.05
C ALA A 185 0.71 -3.66 10.56
N VAL A 186 0.65 -2.67 11.45
CA VAL A 186 1.20 -1.32 11.27
C VAL A 186 2.12 -1.03 12.45
N ALA A 187 3.42 -0.96 12.20
CA ALA A 187 4.38 -0.51 13.21
C ALA A 187 4.53 1.01 13.15
N LEU A 188 4.54 1.67 14.31
CA LEU A 188 4.84 3.10 14.49
C LEU A 188 6.14 3.21 15.31
N PRO A 189 7.33 3.05 14.69
CA PRO A 189 8.52 2.65 15.45
C PRO A 189 9.03 3.74 16.39
N ALA A 190 8.89 5.01 16.00
CA ALA A 190 9.20 6.16 16.86
C ALA A 190 8.29 6.28 18.11
N ARG A 191 7.21 5.49 18.19
CA ARG A 191 6.26 5.43 19.30
C ARG A 191 6.30 4.11 20.07
N ASP A 192 7.23 3.20 19.72
CA ASP A 192 7.42 1.87 20.31
C ASP A 192 6.11 1.04 20.38
N VAL A 193 5.33 1.06 19.29
CA VAL A 193 4.06 0.32 19.19
C VAL A 193 3.88 -0.30 17.80
N THR A 194 3.38 -1.53 17.78
CA THR A 194 2.87 -2.20 16.58
C THR A 194 1.41 -2.58 16.83
N PHE A 195 0.52 -2.12 15.95
CA PHE A 195 -0.87 -2.56 15.92
C PHE A 195 -0.99 -3.74 14.97
N SER A 196 -1.65 -4.83 15.38
CA SER A 196 -1.84 -6.00 14.52
C SER A 196 -3.26 -6.53 14.56
N THR A 197 -3.64 -7.19 13.48
CA THR A 197 -4.88 -7.97 13.38
C THR A 197 -4.99 -9.12 14.41
N ALA A 198 -3.90 -9.54 15.06
CA ALA A 198 -3.95 -10.53 16.15
C ALA A 198 -4.32 -9.92 17.51
N THR A 199 -3.91 -8.68 17.77
CA THR A 199 -3.92 -8.09 19.13
C THR A 199 -4.79 -6.84 19.25
N VAL A 200 -5.14 -6.20 18.14
CA VAL A 200 -5.98 -5.00 18.13
C VAL A 200 -7.36 -5.28 18.72
N LYS A 201 -7.90 -4.28 19.41
CA LYS A 201 -9.24 -4.32 20.02
C LYS A 201 -10.08 -3.20 19.42
N ALA A 202 -11.39 -3.38 19.46
CA ALA A 202 -12.29 -2.28 19.15
C ALA A 202 -12.05 -1.10 20.12
N PRO A 203 -12.03 0.15 19.64
CA PRO A 203 -11.93 1.31 20.51
C PRO A 203 -13.15 1.38 21.44
N GLU A 204 -12.94 1.77 22.69
CA GLU A 204 -14.03 1.99 23.64
C GLU A 204 -14.93 3.15 23.16
N PRO A 205 -16.28 3.02 23.18
CA PRO A 205 -17.19 4.05 22.71
C PRO A 205 -17.02 5.38 23.47
N ALA A 206 -16.39 6.37 22.81
CA ALA A 206 -16.15 7.69 23.38
C ALA A 206 -17.28 8.68 23.00
N PRO A 207 -17.89 9.39 23.98
CA PRO A 207 -18.83 10.47 23.70
C PRO A 207 -18.09 11.68 23.13
N THR A 208 -18.11 11.85 21.81
CA THR A 208 -17.49 12.98 21.12
C THR A 208 -18.35 14.25 21.20
N GLN A 209 -17.77 15.33 21.72
CA GLN A 209 -18.36 16.67 21.67
C GLN A 209 -18.19 17.32 20.28
N SER A 210 -17.10 17.00 19.58
CA SER A 210 -16.81 17.34 18.18
C SER A 210 -16.03 16.19 17.55
N LEU A 211 -16.25 15.92 16.27
CA LEU A 211 -15.47 14.91 15.53
C LEU A 211 -14.08 15.46 15.20
N ARG A 212 -13.09 14.59 15.14
CA ARG A 212 -11.72 14.89 14.69
C ARG A 212 -11.42 14.12 13.41
N ILE A 213 -11.00 14.81 12.35
CA ILE A 213 -10.66 14.20 11.07
C ILE A 213 -9.15 14.30 10.86
N ALA A 214 -8.46 13.17 10.87
CA ALA A 214 -7.05 13.07 10.55
C ALA A 214 -6.81 13.45 9.08
N VAL A 215 -5.85 14.32 8.81
CA VAL A 215 -5.54 14.82 7.46
C VAL A 215 -4.04 14.89 7.17
N SER A 216 -3.69 14.72 5.91
CA SER A 216 -2.30 14.89 5.44
C SER A 216 -1.84 16.34 5.63
N ARG A 217 -0.74 16.53 6.36
CA ARG A 217 -0.08 17.84 6.51
C ARG A 217 0.42 18.47 5.20
N THR A 218 0.72 17.64 4.20
CA THR A 218 1.32 18.11 2.94
C THR A 218 0.29 18.33 1.83
N ARG A 219 -0.80 17.55 1.84
CA ARG A 219 -1.80 17.49 0.77
C ARG A 219 -3.17 17.13 1.36
N ALA A 220 -3.79 18.05 2.11
CA ALA A 220 -5.18 17.91 2.52
C ALA A 220 -6.11 18.20 1.31
N PRO A 221 -7.01 17.28 0.92
CA PRO A 221 -7.93 17.53 -0.19
C PRO A 221 -8.99 18.59 0.15
N GLU A 222 -9.41 19.41 -0.83
CA GLU A 222 -10.50 20.40 -0.66
C GLU A 222 -11.77 19.74 -0.06
N LEU A 223 -12.11 18.54 -0.51
CA LEU A 223 -13.19 17.69 0.01
C LEU A 223 -13.20 17.60 1.55
N VAL A 224 -12.04 17.42 2.18
CA VAL A 224 -11.99 17.17 3.63
C VAL A 224 -12.25 18.45 4.42
N HIS A 225 -11.93 19.61 3.87
CA HIS A 225 -12.30 20.90 4.45
C HIS A 225 -13.82 21.13 4.41
N ASP A 226 -14.48 20.77 3.31
CA ASP A 226 -15.94 20.88 3.19
C ASP A 226 -16.68 19.88 4.08
N VAL A 227 -16.18 18.64 4.19
CA VAL A 227 -16.71 17.64 5.14
C VAL A 227 -16.54 18.13 6.58
N ALA A 228 -15.36 18.59 6.97
CA ALA A 228 -15.11 19.08 8.33
C ALA A 228 -16.02 20.27 8.69
N LYS A 229 -16.18 21.22 7.76
CA LYS A 229 -17.11 22.34 7.91
C LYS A 229 -18.56 21.90 8.06
N THR A 230 -19.00 20.91 7.28
CA THR A 230 -20.37 20.36 7.32
C THR A 230 -20.63 19.64 8.65
N LEU A 231 -19.64 18.94 9.19
CA LEU A 231 -19.74 18.18 10.43
C LEU A 231 -19.43 18.98 11.71
N GLY A 232 -18.91 20.21 11.59
CA GLY A 232 -18.35 20.95 12.73
C GLY A 232 -17.12 20.25 13.32
N ALA A 233 -16.36 19.52 12.49
CA ALA A 233 -15.24 18.71 12.91
C ALA A 233 -13.91 19.50 12.95
N GLU A 234 -13.02 19.10 13.84
CA GLU A 234 -11.64 19.56 13.89
C GLU A 234 -10.78 18.77 12.89
N LEU A 235 -9.85 19.45 12.21
CA LEU A 235 -8.84 18.79 11.37
C LEU A 235 -7.58 18.52 12.18
N VAL A 236 -7.14 17.26 12.23
CA VAL A 236 -5.94 16.83 12.96
C VAL A 236 -4.81 16.54 11.97
N PRO A 237 -3.87 17.48 11.78
CA PRO A 237 -2.80 17.35 10.78
C PRO A 237 -1.71 16.35 11.21
N MET A 238 -1.49 15.29 10.41
CA MET A 238 -0.40 14.33 10.62
C MET A 238 0.17 13.75 9.30
N GLY A 239 1.36 13.15 9.38
CA GLY A 239 2.03 12.38 8.32
C GLY A 239 1.45 10.96 8.19
N SER A 240 2.09 10.11 7.38
CA SER A 240 1.83 8.66 7.18
C SER A 240 0.37 8.19 7.03
N ALA A 241 0.04 7.49 5.95
CA ALA A 241 -1.28 6.87 5.81
C ALA A 241 -1.60 5.93 7.00
N GLY A 242 -0.63 5.12 7.45
CA GLY A 242 -0.72 4.27 8.63
C GLY A 242 -1.02 5.04 9.91
N VAL A 243 -0.26 6.11 10.21
CA VAL A 243 -0.48 6.94 11.42
C VAL A 243 -1.88 7.57 11.42
N LYS A 244 -2.39 8.01 10.27
CA LYS A 244 -3.76 8.56 10.15
C LYS A 244 -4.84 7.53 10.46
N VAL A 245 -4.66 6.29 10.02
CA VAL A 245 -5.60 5.19 10.30
C VAL A 245 -5.45 4.70 11.75
N MET A 246 -4.23 4.56 12.26
CA MET A 246 -3.98 4.15 13.65
C MET A 246 -4.52 5.18 14.65
N ALA A 247 -4.50 6.47 14.31
CA ALA A 247 -5.19 7.51 15.08
C ALA A 247 -6.71 7.30 15.18
N VAL A 248 -7.35 6.64 14.19
CA VAL A 248 -8.77 6.24 14.30
C VAL A 248 -8.92 5.00 15.19
N VAL A 249 -7.98 4.04 15.10
CA VAL A 249 -7.97 2.81 15.89
C VAL A 249 -7.73 3.07 17.38
N ASP A 250 -6.82 4.00 17.73
CA ASP A 250 -6.51 4.36 19.12
C ASP A 250 -7.42 5.46 19.71
N GLY A 251 -8.30 6.06 18.88
CA GLY A 251 -9.24 7.10 19.28
C GLY A 251 -8.66 8.52 19.36
N THR A 252 -7.45 8.76 18.86
CA THR A 252 -6.86 10.11 18.66
C THR A 252 -7.61 10.93 17.60
N ALA A 253 -8.24 10.27 16.64
CA ALA A 253 -9.13 10.81 15.62
C ALA A 253 -10.42 9.96 15.52
N ASP A 254 -11.44 10.51 14.86
CA ASP A 254 -12.74 9.86 14.66
C ASP A 254 -12.94 9.38 13.22
N ALA A 255 -12.27 10.04 12.28
CA ALA A 255 -12.20 9.68 10.87
C ALA A 255 -10.85 10.04 10.26
N TYR A 256 -10.51 9.38 9.15
CA TYR A 256 -9.49 9.74 8.19
C TYR A 256 -10.15 9.65 6.81
N ILE A 257 -10.03 10.72 6.03
CA ILE A 257 -10.54 10.81 4.67
C ILE A 257 -9.37 11.20 3.77
N HIS A 258 -9.15 10.42 2.71
CA HIS A 258 -8.19 10.74 1.66
C HIS A 258 -8.84 10.72 0.29
N ALA A 259 -8.39 11.61 -0.59
CA ALA A 259 -8.79 11.67 -1.99
C ALA A 259 -7.64 12.27 -2.82
N GLY A 260 -7.54 11.86 -4.08
CA GLY A 260 -6.49 12.34 -4.99
C GLY A 260 -5.29 11.40 -5.14
N GLY A 261 -5.49 10.11 -4.87
CA GLY A 261 -4.52 9.04 -5.11
C GLY A 261 -3.67 8.67 -3.89
N GLN A 262 -3.68 7.39 -3.58
CA GLN A 262 -2.72 6.60 -2.80
C GLN A 262 -2.51 5.28 -3.56
N TYR A 263 -1.65 4.40 -3.09
CA TYR A 263 -1.47 3.06 -3.63
C TYR A 263 -2.00 2.00 -2.64
N GLU A 264 -2.08 0.75 -3.09
CA GLU A 264 -2.53 -0.35 -2.23
C GLU A 264 -1.70 -0.49 -0.95
N TRP A 265 -0.38 -0.32 -1.02
CA TRP A 265 0.53 -0.43 0.12
C TRP A 265 0.37 0.68 1.18
N ASP A 266 -0.03 1.90 0.78
CA ASP A 266 -0.37 2.98 1.72
C ASP A 266 -1.52 2.58 2.68
N SER A 267 -2.40 1.65 2.26
CA SER A 267 -3.68 1.41 2.93
C SER A 267 -3.94 -0.04 3.34
N ALA A 268 -3.32 -1.04 2.72
CA ALA A 268 -3.66 -2.45 2.94
C ALA A 268 -3.51 -2.88 4.41
N ALA A 269 -2.35 -2.68 5.03
CA ALA A 269 -2.17 -3.07 6.44
C ALA A 269 -2.97 -2.18 7.40
N PRO A 270 -3.00 -0.84 7.22
CA PRO A 270 -3.86 0.03 8.01
C PRO A 270 -5.34 -0.35 7.97
N VAL A 271 -5.89 -0.70 6.80
CA VAL A 271 -7.29 -1.11 6.62
C VAL A 271 -7.54 -2.50 7.21
N ALA A 272 -6.60 -3.44 7.07
CA ALA A 272 -6.70 -4.75 7.73
C ALA A 272 -6.84 -4.62 9.25
N VAL A 273 -5.96 -3.81 9.87
CA VAL A 273 -5.98 -3.52 11.32
C VAL A 273 -7.25 -2.76 11.72
N ALA A 274 -7.68 -1.76 10.94
CA ALA A 274 -8.89 -0.99 11.22
C ALA A 274 -10.17 -1.86 11.15
N ARG A 275 -10.27 -2.75 10.15
CA ARG A 275 -11.36 -3.73 10.04
C ARG A 275 -11.38 -4.69 11.25
N ALA A 276 -10.22 -5.19 11.67
CA ALA A 276 -10.11 -6.03 12.87
C ALA A 276 -10.48 -5.28 14.16
N ALA A 277 -10.23 -3.97 14.22
CA ALA A 277 -10.72 -3.07 15.28
C ALA A 277 -12.21 -2.71 15.17
N GLY A 278 -12.95 -3.24 14.18
CA GLY A 278 -14.37 -2.94 13.99
C GLY A 278 -14.68 -1.52 13.50
N ALA A 279 -13.68 -0.82 12.92
CA ALA A 279 -13.88 0.46 12.26
C ALA A 279 -14.50 0.28 10.86
N HIS A 280 -15.21 1.31 10.38
CA HIS A 280 -15.72 1.35 9.02
C HIS A 280 -14.58 1.68 8.05
N THR A 281 -14.46 0.92 6.95
CA THR A 281 -13.49 1.17 5.88
C THR A 281 -14.16 1.07 4.52
N SER A 282 -14.09 2.13 3.69
CA SER A 282 -14.66 2.13 2.34
C SER A 282 -13.90 3.11 1.43
N ARG A 283 -14.27 3.13 0.15
CA ARG A 283 -14.09 4.30 -0.74
C ARG A 283 -14.96 5.47 -0.27
N ILE A 284 -14.72 6.67 -0.81
CA ILE A 284 -15.49 7.87 -0.44
C ILE A 284 -16.96 7.82 -0.87
N ASP A 285 -17.30 6.98 -1.85
CA ASP A 285 -18.69 6.71 -2.27
C ASP A 285 -19.37 5.59 -1.46
N GLY A 286 -18.67 5.01 -0.48
CA GLY A 286 -19.15 3.89 0.34
C GLY A 286 -18.91 2.50 -0.27
N SER A 287 -18.35 2.38 -1.47
CA SER A 287 -18.01 1.09 -2.06
C SER A 287 -16.83 0.39 -1.34
N PRO A 288 -16.70 -0.95 -1.43
CA PRO A 288 -15.61 -1.67 -0.79
C PRO A 288 -14.21 -1.23 -1.27
N LEU A 289 -13.22 -1.38 -0.39
CA LEU A 289 -11.80 -1.25 -0.78
C LEU A 289 -11.33 -2.60 -1.34
N GLU A 290 -10.96 -2.59 -2.62
CA GLU A 290 -10.40 -3.71 -3.35
C GLU A 290 -8.86 -3.60 -3.41
N TYR A 291 -8.21 -4.76 -3.47
CA TYR A 291 -6.75 -4.92 -3.42
C TYR A 291 -6.31 -6.03 -4.38
N ASN A 292 -5.00 -6.16 -4.59
CA ASN A 292 -4.35 -7.03 -5.56
C ASN A 292 -4.77 -6.75 -7.01
N GLN A 293 -5.00 -5.48 -7.37
CA GLN A 293 -5.42 -5.04 -8.69
C GLN A 293 -4.24 -4.93 -9.67
N GLU A 294 -4.54 -4.85 -10.98
CA GLU A 294 -3.54 -4.57 -12.03
C GLU A 294 -3.06 -3.12 -11.96
N ASP A 295 -3.98 -2.16 -11.80
CA ASP A 295 -3.65 -0.80 -11.39
C ASP A 295 -3.69 -0.70 -9.86
N VAL A 296 -2.52 -0.61 -9.25
CA VAL A 296 -2.33 -0.55 -7.80
C VAL A 296 -2.64 0.83 -7.20
N LEU A 297 -3.15 1.78 -7.99
CA LEU A 297 -3.63 3.07 -7.53
C LEU A 297 -4.99 2.94 -6.82
N LEU A 298 -5.04 3.28 -5.54
CA LEU A 298 -6.26 3.46 -4.77
C LEU A 298 -6.64 4.96 -4.75
N PRO A 299 -7.68 5.42 -5.46
CA PRO A 299 -7.91 6.85 -5.68
C PRO A 299 -8.26 7.66 -4.43
N ASP A 300 -8.90 7.01 -3.47
CA ASP A 300 -9.51 7.61 -2.28
C ASP A 300 -9.85 6.53 -1.25
N LEU A 301 -10.03 6.92 0.01
CA LEU A 301 -10.53 6.04 1.07
C LEU A 301 -11.12 6.84 2.25
N VAL A 302 -11.97 6.17 3.01
CA VAL A 302 -12.51 6.60 4.31
C VAL A 302 -12.24 5.49 5.32
N VAL A 303 -11.61 5.84 6.44
CA VAL A 303 -11.63 5.02 7.65
C VAL A 303 -12.20 5.84 8.80
N CYS A 304 -13.18 5.32 9.53
CA CYS A 304 -13.78 6.04 10.65
C CYS A 304 -14.39 5.07 11.68
N ARG A 305 -14.70 5.58 12.88
CA ARG A 305 -15.49 4.81 13.85
C ARG A 305 -16.85 4.43 13.24
N SER A 306 -17.27 3.18 13.41
CA SER A 306 -18.47 2.64 12.73
C SER A 306 -19.75 3.42 13.04
N GLU A 307 -19.86 3.96 14.26
CA GLU A 307 -20.97 4.80 14.72
C GLU A 307 -21.06 6.19 14.05
N VAL A 308 -20.01 6.66 13.36
CA VAL A 308 -20.03 7.93 12.60
C VAL A 308 -20.02 7.73 11.08
N ALA A 309 -19.96 6.49 10.59
CA ALA A 309 -19.79 6.18 9.17
C ALA A 309 -20.89 6.79 8.28
N GLU A 310 -22.18 6.63 8.65
CA GLU A 310 -23.31 7.21 7.92
C GLU A 310 -23.23 8.74 7.86
N GLN A 311 -22.87 9.38 8.97
CA GLN A 311 -22.70 10.83 9.06
C GLN A 311 -21.53 11.33 8.20
N VAL A 312 -20.39 10.64 8.21
CA VAL A 312 -19.21 10.97 7.40
C VAL A 312 -19.49 10.80 5.91
N LEU A 313 -20.05 9.65 5.49
CA LEU A 313 -20.39 9.40 4.08
C LEU A 313 -21.46 10.37 3.56
N SER A 314 -22.45 10.72 4.38
CA SER A 314 -23.47 11.73 4.02
C SER A 314 -22.86 13.12 3.80
N ALA A 315 -21.89 13.53 4.63
CA ALA A 315 -21.19 14.80 4.46
C ALA A 315 -20.26 14.81 3.24
N ILE A 316 -19.63 13.67 2.91
CA ILE A 316 -18.87 13.49 1.67
C ILE A 316 -19.79 13.62 0.45
N ALA A 317 -20.93 12.93 0.43
CA ALA A 317 -21.88 12.96 -0.68
C ALA A 317 -22.54 14.35 -0.87
N ALA A 318 -22.60 15.16 0.20
CA ALA A 318 -23.08 16.55 0.16
C ALA A 318 -22.00 17.58 -0.22
N ALA A 319 -20.71 17.20 -0.24
CA ALA A 319 -19.62 18.12 -0.54
C ALA A 319 -19.61 18.50 -2.04
N PRO A 320 -19.23 19.75 -2.39
CA PRO A 320 -19.19 20.19 -3.78
C PRO A 320 -18.19 19.38 -4.62
N THR A 321 -18.69 18.59 -5.56
CA THR A 321 -17.82 17.97 -6.56
C THR A 321 -17.31 19.05 -7.52
N LYS A 322 -16.01 19.29 -7.51
CA LYS A 322 -15.35 20.13 -8.53
C LYS A 322 -15.57 19.46 -9.89
N PRO A 323 -16.08 20.15 -10.92
CA PRO A 323 -16.14 19.55 -12.25
C PRO A 323 -14.72 19.18 -12.70
N ALA A 324 -14.56 18.00 -13.29
CA ALA A 324 -13.29 17.59 -13.88
C ALA A 324 -12.91 18.60 -14.98
N GLY A 325 -11.76 19.25 -14.78
CA GLY A 325 -11.19 20.24 -15.71
C GLY A 325 -10.22 19.63 -16.71
#